data_AF-A0A4J2EYA6-F1
#
_entry.id   AF-A0A4J2EYA6-F1
#
_cell.length_a   1.000
_cell.length_b   1.000
_cell.length_c   1.000
_cell.angle_alpha   90.00
_cell.angle_beta   90.00
_cell.angle_gamma   90.00
#
_symmetry.space_group_name_H-M   'P 1'
#
loop_
_entity.id
_entity.type
_entity.pdbx_description
1 polymer ?
#
loop_
_entity_poly.entity_id
_entity_poly.type
_entity_poly.pdbx_seq_one_letter_code
_entity_poly.pdbx_strand_id
1 'polypeptide(L)'
;MGKQVFTQEILRNIQEENGIITVDLILDALPTWSEKAIKGRLSNWRYRKVIDYRVEDGEFSEIFLLKSKQETKEEVSAGQRLKMDLYFRQVLALTGIIESNTSKDNDKTKAIELQQKAMRAIPDDIYKELSEIYE
;
A
#
# COMPACT_ATOMS: atom_id res chain seq x y z
N MET A 1 2.01 -28.57 12.30
CA MET A 1 2.16 -27.73 11.10
C MET A 1 1.06 -26.69 11.10
N GLY A 2 1.40 -25.40 11.03
CA GLY A 2 0.40 -24.32 10.98
C GLY A 2 -0.37 -24.38 9.66
N LYS A 3 -1.69 -24.17 9.70
CA LYS A 3 -2.53 -24.12 8.49
C LYS A 3 -2.09 -22.92 7.65
N GLN A 4 -1.59 -23.16 6.45
CA GLN A 4 -1.20 -22.10 5.51
C GLN A 4 -2.41 -21.19 5.28
N VAL A 5 -2.21 -19.87 5.26
CA VAL A 5 -3.33 -18.93 5.11
C VAL A 5 -3.52 -18.61 3.62
N PHE A 6 -4.73 -18.79 3.10
CA PHE A 6 -5.05 -18.39 1.73
C PHE A 6 -5.35 -16.87 1.68
N THR A 7 -4.38 -16.10 1.17
CA THR A 7 -4.41 -14.64 1.02
C THR A 7 -4.54 -14.20 -0.44
N GLN A 8 -4.93 -12.94 -0.68
CA GLN A 8 -4.99 -12.35 -2.03
C GLN A 8 -3.59 -12.13 -2.63
N GLU A 9 -2.56 -12.07 -1.80
CA GLU A 9 -1.16 -11.94 -2.23
C GLU A 9 -0.69 -13.20 -2.96
N ILE A 10 -1.10 -14.38 -2.49
CA ILE A 10 -0.82 -15.65 -3.18
C ILE A 10 -1.42 -15.66 -4.59
N LEU A 11 -2.64 -15.14 -4.75
CA LEU A 11 -3.26 -15.01 -6.08
C LEU A 11 -2.49 -14.05 -6.99
N ARG A 12 -1.94 -12.97 -6.43
CA ARG A 12 -1.09 -12.02 -7.17
C ARG A 12 0.20 -12.67 -7.62
N ASN A 13 0.90 -13.36 -6.72
CA ASN A 13 2.14 -14.04 -7.06
C ASN A 13 1.92 -15.08 -8.16
N ILE A 14 0.84 -15.87 -8.07
CA ILE A 14 0.46 -16.82 -9.13
C ILE A 14 0.24 -16.09 -10.47
N GLN A 15 -0.48 -14.96 -10.45
CA GLN A 15 -0.74 -14.17 -11.65
C GLN A 15 0.53 -13.54 -12.24
N GLU A 16 1.45 -13.06 -11.40
CA GLU A 16 2.72 -12.46 -11.82
C GLU A 16 3.68 -13.51 -12.40
N GLU A 17 3.71 -14.71 -11.83
CA GLU A 17 4.57 -15.81 -12.27
C GLU A 17 4.05 -16.49 -13.53
N ASN A 18 2.73 -16.70 -13.64
CA ASN A 18 2.13 -17.54 -14.69
C ASN A 18 1.31 -16.75 -15.71
N GLY A 19 1.06 -15.44 -15.48
CA GLY A 19 0.18 -14.60 -16.29
C GLY A 19 -1.32 -14.88 -16.12
N ILE A 20 -1.67 -16.02 -15.54
CA ILE A 20 -3.05 -16.48 -15.32
C ILE A 20 -3.20 -17.10 -13.93
N ILE A 21 -4.43 -17.13 -13.42
CA ILE A 21 -4.79 -17.80 -12.17
C ILE A 21 -5.73 -18.95 -12.50
N THR A 22 -5.34 -20.17 -12.15
CA THR A 22 -6.16 -21.39 -12.25
C THR A 22 -6.25 -22.10 -10.91
N VAL A 23 -7.25 -22.97 -10.74
CA VAL A 23 -7.42 -23.73 -9.49
C VAL A 23 -6.24 -24.66 -9.21
N ASP A 24 -5.65 -25.25 -10.26
CA ASP A 24 -4.47 -26.12 -10.14
C ASP A 24 -3.25 -25.37 -9.61
N LEU A 25 -2.98 -24.18 -10.15
CA LEU A 25 -1.87 -23.33 -9.66
C LEU A 25 -2.08 -22.91 -8.20
N ILE A 26 -3.33 -22.71 -7.77
CA ILE A 26 -3.65 -22.40 -6.37
C ILE A 26 -3.42 -23.64 -5.49
N LEU A 27 -3.78 -24.83 -5.95
CA LEU A 27 -3.55 -26.09 -5.24
C LEU A 27 -2.05 -26.37 -5.05
N ASP A 28 -1.25 -26.13 -6.08
CA ASP A 28 0.21 -26.25 -6.01
C ASP A 28 0.82 -25.26 -5.01
N ALA A 29 0.34 -24.01 -4.99
CA ALA A 29 0.78 -23.00 -4.03
C ALA A 29 0.27 -23.24 -2.60
N LEU A 30 -0.84 -23.97 -2.45
CA LEU A 30 -1.52 -24.24 -1.17
C LEU A 30 -1.73 -25.74 -0.94
N PRO A 31 -0.67 -26.55 -0.79
CA PRO A 31 -0.77 -28.01 -0.69
C PRO A 31 -1.54 -28.49 0.57
N THR A 32 -1.70 -27.61 1.56
CA THR A 32 -2.47 -27.89 2.78
C THR A 32 -3.97 -27.64 2.64
N TRP A 33 -4.42 -27.07 1.50
CA TRP A 33 -5.81 -26.76 1.23
C TRP A 33 -6.43 -27.80 0.30
N SER A 34 -7.67 -28.20 0.60
CA SER A 34 -8.45 -28.99 -0.35
C SER A 34 -9.07 -28.08 -1.41
N GLU A 35 -9.27 -28.64 -2.61
CA GLU A 35 -9.92 -27.96 -3.72
C GLU A 35 -11.29 -27.37 -3.32
N LYS A 36 -12.08 -28.13 -2.55
CA LYS A 36 -13.36 -27.67 -2.00
C LYS A 36 -13.21 -26.43 -1.12
N ALA A 37 -12.15 -26.37 -0.30
CA ALA A 37 -11.88 -25.22 0.55
C ALA A 37 -11.43 -24.00 -0.26
N ILE A 38 -10.62 -24.20 -1.31
CA ILE A 38 -10.20 -23.14 -2.24
C ILE A 38 -11.41 -22.57 -2.98
N LYS A 39 -12.23 -23.43 -3.61
CA LYS A 39 -13.47 -23.01 -4.30
C LYS A 39 -14.40 -22.24 -3.36
N GLY A 40 -14.58 -22.71 -2.12
CA GLY A 40 -15.37 -22.01 -1.10
C GLY A 40 -14.82 -20.62 -0.74
N ARG A 41 -13.48 -20.48 -0.69
CA ARG A 41 -12.81 -19.20 -0.43
C ARG A 41 -12.92 -18.23 -1.61
N LEU A 42 -12.72 -18.71 -2.84
CA LEU A 42 -12.88 -17.93 -4.07
C LEU A 42 -14.31 -17.40 -4.20
N SER A 43 -15.33 -18.24 -3.95
CA SER A 43 -16.74 -17.81 -3.94
C SER A 43 -17.00 -16.70 -2.92
N ASN A 44 -16.40 -16.78 -1.72
CA ASN A 44 -16.52 -15.73 -0.71
C ASN A 44 -15.87 -14.41 -1.17
N TRP A 45 -14.69 -14.48 -1.77
CA TRP A 45 -14.02 -13.30 -2.32
C TRP A 45 -14.77 -12.69 -3.50
N ARG A 46 -15.40 -13.50 -4.35
CA ARG A 46 -16.29 -13.00 -5.40
C ARG A 46 -17.50 -12.29 -4.83
N TYR A 47 -18.16 -12.88 -3.83
CA TYR A 47 -19.27 -12.22 -3.11
C TYR A 47 -18.87 -10.86 -2.52
N ARG A 48 -17.64 -10.76 -2.01
CA ARG A 48 -17.06 -9.50 -1.48
C ARG A 48 -16.51 -8.56 -2.56
N LYS A 49 -16.68 -8.87 -3.85
CA LYS A 49 -16.16 -8.10 -4.99
C LYS A 49 -14.64 -7.88 -4.95
N VAL A 50 -13.91 -8.88 -4.46
CA VAL A 50 -12.44 -8.90 -4.39
C VAL A 50 -11.85 -9.59 -5.63
N ILE A 51 -12.57 -10.55 -6.19
CA ILE A 51 -12.18 -11.25 -7.41
C ILE A 51 -13.42 -11.41 -8.29
N ASP A 52 -13.21 -11.69 -9.56
CA ASP A 52 -14.22 -12.26 -10.45
C ASP A 52 -13.66 -13.52 -11.11
N TYR A 53 -14.55 -14.36 -11.61
CA TYR A 53 -14.18 -15.53 -12.37
C TYR A 53 -15.34 -15.97 -13.26
N ARG A 54 -15.02 -16.61 -14.38
CA ARG A 54 -15.98 -17.33 -15.20
C ARG A 54 -16.11 -18.77 -14.73
N VAL A 55 -17.25 -19.37 -15.05
CA VAL A 55 -17.45 -20.79 -14.85
C VAL A 55 -17.73 -21.39 -16.22
N GLU A 56 -16.80 -22.22 -16.70
CA GLU A 56 -16.88 -22.94 -17.96
C GLU A 56 -16.83 -24.43 -17.63
N ASP A 57 -17.80 -25.20 -18.14
CA ASP A 57 -17.93 -26.65 -17.90
C ASP A 57 -17.91 -27.08 -16.41
N GLY A 58 -18.33 -26.19 -15.51
CA GLY A 58 -18.34 -26.45 -14.06
C GLY A 58 -17.02 -26.16 -13.35
N GLU A 59 -16.01 -25.67 -14.09
CA GLU A 59 -14.72 -25.26 -13.57
C GLU A 59 -14.54 -23.75 -13.56
N PHE A 60 -13.72 -23.27 -12.62
CA PHE A 60 -13.46 -21.85 -12.44
C PHE A 60 -12.38 -21.45 -13.45
N SER A 61 -12.77 -20.72 -14.48
CA SER A 61 -11.85 -20.16 -15.48
C SER A 61 -11.72 -18.65 -15.31
N GLU A 62 -10.66 -18.08 -15.88
CA GLU A 62 -10.48 -16.63 -15.94
C GLU A 62 -10.60 -15.93 -14.57
N ILE A 63 -9.88 -16.42 -13.55
CA ILE A 63 -9.90 -15.79 -12.22
C ILE A 63 -9.11 -14.48 -12.29
N PHE A 64 -9.78 -13.36 -12.02
CA PHE A 64 -9.17 -12.04 -11.98
C PHE A 64 -9.34 -11.40 -10.62
N LEU A 65 -8.28 -10.76 -10.13
CA LEU A 65 -8.37 -9.88 -8.98
C LEU A 65 -9.09 -8.58 -9.38
N LEU A 66 -10.30 -8.38 -8.86
CA LEU A 66 -10.96 -7.09 -8.93
C LEU A 66 -10.20 -6.21 -7.94
N LYS A 67 -9.62 -5.09 -8.40
CA LYS A 67 -8.87 -4.16 -7.56
C LYS A 67 -9.60 -3.96 -6.23
N SER A 68 -9.14 -4.65 -5.18
CA SER A 68 -9.70 -4.48 -3.87
C SER A 68 -9.23 -3.10 -3.38
N LYS A 69 -10.02 -2.46 -2.52
CA LYS A 69 -9.60 -1.33 -1.69
C LYS A 69 -8.48 -1.76 -0.72
N GLN A 70 -7.42 -2.38 -1.20
CA GLN A 70 -6.13 -2.17 -0.58
C GLN A 70 -5.78 -0.73 -0.85
N GLU A 71 -5.35 -0.07 0.22
CA GLU A 71 -4.47 1.09 0.15
C GLU A 71 -3.69 1.03 -1.15
N THR A 72 -4.14 1.81 -2.13
CA THR A 72 -3.20 2.49 -2.97
C THR A 72 -2.21 3.08 -1.96
N LYS A 73 -1.03 2.45 -1.83
CA LYS A 73 0.16 3.27 -2.03
C LYS A 73 -0.14 3.99 -3.32
N GLU A 74 -0.77 5.15 -3.20
CA GLU A 74 -0.95 6.02 -4.35
C GLU A 74 0.46 6.13 -4.85
N GLU A 75 0.73 5.61 -6.05
CA GLU A 75 1.93 6.02 -6.75
C GLU A 75 1.87 7.54 -6.71
N VAL A 76 2.71 8.11 -5.85
CA VAL A 76 2.69 9.53 -5.60
C VAL A 76 3.04 10.14 -6.93
N SER A 77 2.04 10.75 -7.57
CA SER A 77 2.24 11.37 -8.86
C SER A 77 3.41 12.35 -8.75
N ALA A 78 4.15 12.57 -9.83
CA ALA A 78 5.28 13.51 -9.82
C ALA A 78 4.88 14.88 -9.22
N GLY A 79 3.64 15.33 -9.43
CA GLY A 79 3.09 16.54 -8.83
C GLY A 79 2.84 16.46 -7.32
N GLN A 80 2.33 15.34 -6.80
CA GLN A 80 2.20 15.13 -5.35
C GLN A 80 3.59 15.04 -4.69
N ARG A 81 4.56 14.39 -5.36
CA ARG A 81 5.92 14.26 -4.88
C ARG A 81 6.60 15.61 -4.74
N LEU A 82 6.43 16.47 -5.75
CA LEU A 82 6.91 17.85 -5.72
C LEU A 82 6.32 18.64 -4.54
N LYS A 83 5.02 18.47 -4.25
CA LYS A 83 4.38 19.13 -3.10
C LYS A 83 4.98 18.67 -1.77
N MET A 84 5.24 17.36 -1.62
CA MET A 84 5.85 16.80 -0.41
C MET A 84 7.30 17.27 -0.23
N ASP A 85 8.06 17.39 -1.32
CA ASP A 85 9.41 17.98 -1.31
C ASP A 85 9.39 19.44 -0.82
N LEU A 86 8.44 20.25 -1.31
CA LEU A 86 8.26 21.62 -0.85
C LEU A 86 7.89 21.71 0.64
N TYR A 87 7.00 20.82 1.11
CA TYR A 87 6.68 20.74 2.54
C TYR A 87 7.89 20.35 3.38
N PHE A 88 8.72 19.42 2.91
CA PHE A 88 9.92 19.02 3.61
C PHE A 88 10.94 20.15 3.72
N ARG A 89 11.19 20.90 2.63
CA ARG A 89 12.02 22.12 2.67
C ARG A 89 11.48 23.17 3.65
N GLN A 90 10.15 23.29 3.74
CA GLN A 90 9.52 24.17 4.73
C GLN A 90 9.78 23.69 6.17
N VAL A 91 9.74 22.37 6.43
CA VAL A 91 10.10 21.80 7.73
C VAL A 91 11.53 22.18 8.11
N LEU A 92 12.50 22.03 7.20
CA LEU A 92 13.91 22.40 7.44
C LEU A 92 14.09 23.89 7.73
N ALA A 93 13.43 24.75 6.95
CA ALA A 93 13.50 26.21 7.17
C ALA A 93 12.92 26.62 8.53
N LEU A 94 11.82 25.97 8.95
CA LEU A 94 11.19 26.23 10.24
C LEU A 94 12.04 25.71 11.40
N THR A 95 12.73 24.57 11.25
CA THR A 95 13.71 24.07 12.24
C THR A 95 14.74 25.15 12.56
N GLY A 96 15.30 25.81 11.54
CA GLY A 96 16.26 26.90 11.73
C GLY A 96 15.70 28.09 12.54
N ILE A 97 14.41 28.41 12.40
CA ILE A 97 13.75 29.47 13.19
C ILE A 97 13.55 29.04 14.63
N ILE A 98 13.17 27.77 14.86
CA ILE A 98 12.92 27.18 16.18
C ILE A 98 14.22 27.10 16.98
N GLU A 99 15.30 26.62 16.36
CA GLU A 99 16.61 26.45 16.98
C GLU A 99 17.40 27.77 17.11
N SER A 100 17.00 28.82 16.39
CA SER A 100 17.65 30.12 16.48
C SER A 100 17.55 30.73 17.88
N ASN A 101 18.69 31.14 18.44
CA ASN A 101 18.76 31.86 19.71
C ASN A 101 18.33 33.34 19.61
N THR A 102 18.09 33.85 18.40
CA THR A 102 17.75 35.26 18.15
C THR A 102 16.27 35.47 17.79
N SER A 103 15.55 34.39 17.48
CA SER A 103 14.11 34.43 17.19
C SER A 103 13.30 34.70 18.46
N LYS A 104 12.23 35.49 18.35
CA LYS A 104 11.29 35.74 19.46
C LYS A 104 10.46 34.50 19.75
N ASP A 105 10.07 34.31 21.01
CA ASP A 105 9.28 33.14 21.44
C ASP A 105 7.96 32.98 20.66
N ASN A 106 7.26 34.09 20.37
CA ASN A 106 6.04 34.04 19.56
C ASN A 106 6.29 33.53 18.14
N ASP A 107 7.45 33.84 17.55
CA ASP A 107 7.81 33.40 16.21
C ASP A 107 8.22 31.93 16.22
N LYS A 108 8.88 31.47 17.29
CA LYS A 108 9.18 30.05 17.52
C LYS A 108 7.91 29.21 17.68
N THR A 109 6.95 29.66 18.48
CA THR A 109 5.67 28.96 18.66
C THR A 109 4.93 28.81 17.33
N LYS A 110 4.84 29.88 16.54
CA LYS A 110 4.24 29.82 15.19
C LYS A 110 5.02 28.89 14.25
N ALA A 111 6.35 28.88 14.34
CA ALA A 111 7.18 28.01 13.53
C ALA A 111 6.94 26.53 13.86
N ILE A 112 6.80 26.17 15.14
CA ILE A 112 6.45 24.81 15.58
C ILE A 112 5.09 24.39 15.03
N GLU A 113 4.07 25.25 15.13
CA GLU A 113 2.73 24.94 14.62
C GLU A 113 2.72 24.69 13.11
N LEU A 114 3.41 25.56 12.34
CA LEU A 114 3.54 25.42 10.89
C LEU A 114 4.35 24.17 10.51
N GLN A 115 5.39 23.84 11.28
CA GLN A 115 6.22 22.67 11.05
C GLN A 115 5.41 21.39 11.25
N GLN A 116 4.66 21.27 12.35
CA GLN A 116 3.78 20.13 12.60
C GLN A 116 2.73 19.96 11.51
N LYS A 117 2.17 21.07 11.01
CA LYS A 117 1.20 21.04 9.92
C LYS A 117 1.82 20.51 8.62
N ALA A 118 3.05 20.93 8.30
CA ALA A 118 3.77 20.45 7.12
C ALA A 118 4.15 18.96 7.25
N MET A 119 4.64 18.53 8.41
CA MET A 119 4.99 17.12 8.67
C MET A 119 3.78 16.19 8.52
N ARG A 120 2.58 16.60 9.00
CA ARG A 120 1.35 15.80 8.83
C ARG A 120 0.91 15.61 7.37
N ALA A 121 1.41 16.42 6.44
CA ALA A 121 1.11 16.31 5.02
C ALA A 121 2.06 15.34 4.28
N ILE A 122 3.12 14.87 4.96
CA ILE A 122 4.14 13.99 4.39
C ILE A 122 4.00 12.61 5.06
N PRO A 123 3.73 11.54 4.30
CA PRO A 123 3.78 10.17 4.81
C PRO A 123 5.17 9.79 5.35
N ASP A 124 5.23 8.95 6.40
CA ASP A 124 6.47 8.59 7.09
C ASP A 124 7.54 7.96 6.18
N ASP A 125 7.12 7.14 5.21
CA ASP A 125 8.02 6.51 4.23
C ASP A 125 8.66 7.53 3.29
N ILE A 126 7.90 8.53 2.85
CA ILE A 126 8.40 9.63 2.02
C ILE A 126 9.24 10.60 2.83
N TYR A 127 8.87 10.86 4.08
CA TYR A 127 9.67 11.70 4.98
C TYR A 127 11.06 11.12 5.17
N LYS A 128 11.16 9.80 5.40
CA LYS A 128 12.45 9.11 5.51
C LYS A 128 13.29 9.26 4.24
N GLU A 129 12.69 9.02 3.07
CA GLU A 129 13.39 9.16 1.80
C GLU A 129 13.88 10.59 1.56
N LEU A 130 13.05 11.60 1.86
CA LEU A 130 13.45 13.01 1.75
C LEU A 130 14.54 13.38 2.76
N SER A 131 14.52 12.85 3.98
CA SER A 131 15.60 13.09 4.95
C SER A 131 16.94 12.56 4.47
N GLU A 132 16.98 11.40 3.81
CA GLU A 132 18.21 10.82 3.25
C GLU A 132 18.76 11.64 2.06
N ILE A 133 17.93 12.46 1.40
CA ILE A 133 18.33 13.31 0.26
C ILE A 133 18.92 14.66 0.73
N TYR A 134 18.41 15.20 1.84
CA TYR A 134 18.73 16.55 2.31
C TYR A 134 19.64 16.58 3.56
N GLU A 135 19.96 15.44 4.18
CA GLU A 135 21.10 15.27 5.10
C GLU A 135 22.44 15.27 4.37
#